data_AF-B4QBI1-F1
#
_entry.id   AF-B4QBI1-F1
#
_cell.length_a   1.000
_cell.length_b   1.000
_cell.length_c   1.000
_cell.angle_alpha   90.00
_cell.angle_beta   90.00
_cell.angle_gamma   90.00
#
_symmetry.space_group_name_H-M   'P 1'
#
loop_
_entity.id
_entity.type
_entity.pdbx_description
1 polymer ?
#
loop_
_entity_poly.entity_id
_entity_poly.type
_entity_poly.pdbx_seq_one_letter_code
_entity_poly.pdbx_strand_id
1 'polypeptide(L)'
;MQLHTFSKLRMFPTNCSACFEEVYFRGELVANCEEIFKFHVTEMGYCFLANNLLDYDSIDEMPLRYSSLDNNRNLRLILRYSVFYKYEMYVNSPEDLPFFNSLTYTISNDSTTYAFNVEEIHNHEGVIDEPISQRKCKFPSETSVKGFPYSFSACMSIIRSEFEMTACNCSLFNPEDRNDSLYCGLHKADCLIKAGVTNRVKEYVGSNTVCLPSCVEQQISLVGVVTENQTIYKNNEQVTEIQIISPPTVRYERKVTQTKLDLIVGIGSVAGLFFGASLLNLLEIISYFIKKVKTAIFG
;
A
#
# COMPACT_ATOMS: atom_id res chain seq x y z
N MET A 1 -29.06 -34.85 -11.32
CA MET A 1 -28.41 -34.44 -12.57
C MET A 1 -27.87 -33.02 -12.36
N GLN A 2 -26.69 -32.95 -11.74
CA GLN A 2 -25.91 -31.73 -11.56
C GLN A 2 -25.39 -31.29 -12.91
N LEU A 3 -25.67 -30.07 -13.34
CA LEU A 3 -24.99 -29.38 -14.43
C LEU A 3 -25.35 -27.90 -14.35
N HIS A 4 -24.32 -27.04 -14.42
CA HIS A 4 -24.34 -25.59 -14.61
C HIS A 4 -24.38 -24.66 -13.38
N THR A 5 -23.28 -24.61 -12.62
CA THR A 5 -22.97 -23.42 -11.80
C THR A 5 -21.52 -22.91 -11.87
N PHE A 6 -20.67 -23.44 -12.75
CA PHE A 6 -19.25 -22.99 -12.83
C PHE A 6 -18.70 -22.93 -14.27
N SER A 7 -19.30 -22.13 -15.15
CA SER A 7 -18.73 -21.92 -16.51
C SER A 7 -18.72 -20.49 -17.02
N LYS A 8 -18.87 -19.46 -16.17
CA LYS A 8 -18.97 -18.05 -16.61
C LYS A 8 -17.96 -17.06 -15.98
N LEU A 9 -16.76 -17.53 -15.63
CA LEU A 9 -15.60 -16.69 -15.29
C LEU A 9 -14.39 -16.95 -16.22
N ARG A 10 -14.65 -17.33 -17.48
CA ARG A 10 -13.63 -17.53 -18.54
C ARG A 10 -13.55 -16.38 -19.56
N MET A 11 -14.09 -15.20 -19.24
CA MET A 11 -14.06 -14.04 -20.17
C MET A 11 -12.90 -13.08 -19.91
N PHE A 12 -12.40 -12.99 -18.68
CA PHE A 12 -11.28 -12.12 -18.35
C PHE A 12 -9.97 -12.91 -18.24
N PRO A 13 -8.87 -12.38 -18.78
CA PRO A 13 -7.58 -13.03 -18.76
C PRO A 13 -7.04 -13.15 -17.33
N THR A 14 -6.44 -14.30 -17.02
CA THR A 14 -5.70 -14.54 -15.76
C THR A 14 -4.20 -14.68 -15.99
N ASN A 15 -3.75 -14.65 -17.25
CA ASN A 15 -2.35 -14.65 -17.64
C ASN A 15 -2.00 -13.31 -18.31
N CYS A 16 -0.87 -12.71 -17.94
CA CYS A 16 -0.46 -11.41 -18.43
C CYS A 16 -0.19 -11.41 -19.95
N SER A 17 0.22 -12.53 -20.54
CA SER A 17 0.50 -12.65 -21.99
C SER A 17 -0.77 -12.53 -22.85
N ALA A 18 -1.95 -12.69 -22.25
CA ALA A 18 -3.22 -12.41 -22.91
C ALA A 18 -3.55 -10.91 -22.95
N CYS A 19 -2.96 -10.12 -22.05
CA CYS A 19 -3.13 -8.66 -21.97
C CYS A 19 -2.01 -7.91 -22.70
N PHE A 20 -0.77 -8.35 -22.53
CA PHE A 20 0.42 -7.68 -23.06
C PHE A 20 0.97 -8.43 -24.27
N GLU A 21 1.19 -7.69 -25.35
CA GLU A 21 1.93 -8.16 -26.51
C GLU A 21 3.43 -8.07 -26.26
N GLU A 22 3.89 -6.88 -25.86
CA GLU A 22 5.28 -6.61 -25.51
C GLU A 22 5.35 -5.70 -24.28
N VAL A 23 6.34 -5.93 -23.44
CA VAL A 23 6.63 -5.13 -22.26
C VAL A 23 8.07 -4.66 -22.35
N TYR A 24 8.28 -3.36 -22.26
CA TYR A 24 9.60 -2.75 -22.26
C TYR A 24 9.83 -2.04 -20.94
N PHE A 25 10.94 -2.35 -20.29
CA PHE A 25 11.37 -1.67 -19.09
C PHE A 25 12.70 -0.96 -19.37
N ARG A 26 12.75 0.36 -19.14
CA ARG A 26 13.95 1.19 -19.40
C ARG A 26 14.45 1.12 -20.85
N GLY A 27 13.55 0.78 -21.78
CA GLY A 27 13.85 0.59 -23.20
C GLY A 27 14.31 -0.82 -23.59
N GLU A 28 14.43 -1.74 -22.64
CA GLU A 28 14.77 -3.15 -22.91
C GLU A 28 13.52 -4.03 -22.92
N LEU A 29 13.45 -4.97 -23.87
CA LEU A 29 12.33 -5.91 -23.98
C LEU A 29 12.39 -6.92 -22.83
N VAL A 30 11.28 -7.05 -22.11
CA VAL A 30 11.09 -8.05 -21.06
C VAL A 30 10.51 -9.31 -21.70
N ALA A 31 11.27 -10.40 -21.66
CA ALA A 31 10.90 -11.64 -22.35
C ALA A 31 9.65 -12.31 -21.77
N ASN A 32 9.44 -12.21 -20.46
CA ASN A 32 8.28 -12.77 -19.78
C ASN A 32 7.58 -11.70 -18.93
N CYS A 33 6.34 -11.36 -19.29
CA CYS A 33 5.56 -10.38 -18.53
C CYS A 33 5.28 -10.82 -17.08
N GLU A 34 5.32 -12.13 -16.77
CA GLU A 34 5.09 -12.64 -15.42
C GLU A 34 6.25 -12.30 -14.47
N GLU A 35 7.41 -11.87 -14.99
CA GLU A 35 8.51 -11.35 -14.16
C GLU A 35 8.11 -10.04 -13.45
N ILE A 36 7.23 -9.26 -14.08
CA ILE A 36 6.76 -7.96 -13.58
C ILE A 36 5.34 -8.05 -13.02
N PHE A 37 4.44 -8.69 -13.76
CA PHE A 37 3.00 -8.63 -13.53
C PHE A 37 2.47 -9.92 -12.91
N LYS A 38 1.93 -9.83 -11.70
CA LYS A 38 1.30 -10.94 -10.96
C LYS A 38 -0.21 -10.79 -10.94
N PHE A 39 -0.93 -11.88 -11.19
CA PHE A 39 -2.39 -11.88 -11.22
C PHE A 39 -2.98 -11.90 -9.81
N HIS A 40 -3.89 -10.98 -9.53
CA HIS A 40 -4.65 -10.93 -8.27
C HIS A 40 -6.11 -10.56 -8.53
N VAL A 41 -7.00 -11.11 -7.70
CA VAL A 41 -8.38 -10.63 -7.58
C VAL A 41 -8.38 -9.53 -6.53
N THR A 42 -8.80 -8.33 -6.91
CA THR A 42 -8.87 -7.14 -6.05
C THR A 42 -10.31 -6.61 -5.97
N GLU A 43 -10.53 -5.54 -5.21
CA GLU A 43 -11.82 -4.85 -5.19
C GLU A 43 -12.27 -4.37 -6.58
N MET A 44 -11.32 -4.02 -7.47
CA MET A 44 -11.61 -3.59 -8.84
C MET A 44 -11.74 -4.77 -9.83
N GLY A 45 -11.66 -6.01 -9.35
CA GLY A 45 -11.78 -7.21 -10.17
C GLY A 45 -10.43 -7.85 -10.50
N TYR A 46 -10.24 -8.28 -11.74
CA TYR A 46 -9.05 -9.02 -12.17
C TYR A 46 -7.94 -8.04 -12.52
N CYS A 47 -6.89 -8.01 -11.69
CA CYS A 47 -5.78 -7.08 -11.85
C CYS A 47 -4.46 -7.82 -12.04
N PHE A 48 -3.57 -7.21 -12.81
CA PHE A 48 -2.17 -7.58 -12.90
C PHE A 48 -1.36 -6.53 -12.17
N LEU A 49 -0.83 -6.89 -11.00
CA LEU A 49 -0.07 -5.99 -10.14
C LEU A 49 1.41 -6.08 -10.50
N ALA A 50 2.09 -4.94 -10.48
CA ALA A 50 3.55 -4.86 -10.59
C ALA A 50 4.10 -4.14 -9.36
N ASN A 51 5.27 -4.55 -8.87
CA ASN A 51 5.92 -3.98 -7.68
C ASN A 51 4.97 -3.82 -6.48
N ASN A 52 4.33 -4.91 -6.05
CA ASN A 52 3.40 -4.89 -4.93
C ASN A 52 3.86 -5.78 -3.77
N LEU A 53 3.68 -5.34 -2.52
CA LEU A 53 4.09 -6.09 -1.32
C LEU A 53 3.25 -7.35 -1.05
N LEU A 54 2.20 -7.61 -1.84
CA LEU A 54 1.56 -8.93 -1.85
C LEU A 54 2.46 -10.02 -2.45
N ASP A 55 3.35 -9.65 -3.36
CA ASP A 55 4.15 -10.59 -4.14
C ASP A 55 5.62 -10.63 -3.73
N TYR A 56 6.07 -9.62 -2.98
CA TYR A 56 7.47 -9.44 -2.58
C TYR A 56 7.56 -9.06 -1.11
N ASP A 57 8.57 -9.61 -0.41
CA ASP A 57 8.77 -9.35 1.03
C ASP A 57 9.34 -7.94 1.28
N SER A 58 10.03 -7.37 0.30
CA SER A 58 10.61 -6.04 0.37
C SER A 58 10.60 -5.30 -0.96
N ILE A 59 10.69 -3.97 -0.90
CA ILE A 59 10.81 -3.10 -2.08
C ILE A 59 12.10 -3.41 -2.87
N ASP A 60 13.14 -3.90 -2.19
CA ASP A 60 14.42 -4.19 -2.84
C ASP A 60 14.37 -5.38 -3.81
N GLU A 61 13.46 -6.32 -3.59
CA GLU A 61 13.25 -7.50 -4.43
C GLU A 61 12.39 -7.23 -5.67
N MET A 62 11.77 -6.05 -5.73
CA MET A 62 10.85 -5.70 -6.81
C MET A 62 11.60 -5.45 -8.13
N PRO A 63 11.04 -5.88 -9.28
CA PRO A 63 11.73 -5.82 -10.57
C PRO A 63 11.79 -4.41 -11.17
N LEU A 64 10.75 -3.59 -11.00
CA LEU A 64 10.68 -2.27 -11.63
C LEU A 64 11.35 -1.20 -10.76
N ARG A 65 12.69 -1.20 -10.72
CA ARG A 65 13.47 -0.22 -9.96
C ARG A 65 14.19 0.76 -10.87
N TYR A 66 14.02 2.04 -10.59
CA TYR A 66 14.76 3.12 -11.24
C TYR A 66 15.87 3.64 -10.33
N SER A 67 17.03 3.90 -10.91
CA SER A 67 18.10 4.69 -10.32
C SER A 67 18.01 6.14 -10.79
N SER A 68 18.47 7.07 -9.98
CA SER A 68 18.62 8.49 -10.37
C SER A 68 19.57 8.68 -11.57
N LEU A 69 20.40 7.68 -11.88
CA LEU A 69 21.33 7.67 -13.01
C LEU A 69 20.71 7.13 -14.30
N ASP A 70 19.49 6.61 -14.25
CA ASP A 70 18.87 5.99 -15.42
C ASP A 70 18.35 7.04 -16.41
N ASN A 71 18.85 6.96 -17.64
CA ASN A 71 18.42 7.84 -18.74
C ASN A 71 16.95 7.61 -19.12
N ASN A 72 16.51 6.35 -19.12
CA ASN A 72 15.15 5.95 -19.45
C ASN A 72 14.45 5.45 -18.18
N ARG A 73 13.50 6.23 -17.67
CA ARG A 73 12.68 5.89 -16.50
C ARG A 73 11.24 5.64 -16.91
N ASN A 74 11.08 4.67 -17.81
CA ASN A 74 9.81 4.33 -18.40
C ASN A 74 9.53 2.82 -18.34
N LEU A 75 8.24 2.51 -18.22
CA LEU A 75 7.64 1.21 -18.48
C LEU A 75 6.70 1.39 -19.66
N ARG A 76 7.02 0.81 -20.81
CA ARG A 76 6.18 0.85 -22.00
C ARG A 76 5.50 -0.49 -22.19
N LEU A 77 4.19 -0.44 -22.34
CA LEU A 77 3.31 -1.59 -22.49
C LEU A 77 2.66 -1.51 -23.86
N ILE A 78 2.83 -2.56 -24.66
CA ILE A 78 2.06 -2.76 -25.88
C ILE A 78 0.95 -3.75 -25.51
N LEU A 79 -0.28 -3.26 -25.44
CA LEU A 79 -1.44 -4.04 -25.01
C LEU A 79 -2.12 -4.70 -26.21
N ARG A 80 -2.58 -5.93 -25.99
CA ARG A 80 -3.41 -6.67 -26.94
C ARG A 80 -4.80 -6.08 -26.97
N TYR A 81 -5.28 -5.70 -28.15
CA TYR A 81 -6.64 -5.23 -28.32
C TYR A 81 -7.65 -6.33 -27.99
N SER A 82 -8.69 -5.98 -27.22
CA SER A 82 -9.82 -6.86 -26.90
C SER A 82 -11.14 -6.14 -27.11
N VAL A 83 -12.11 -6.84 -27.68
CA VAL A 83 -13.49 -6.36 -27.82
C VAL A 83 -14.30 -6.60 -26.55
N PHE A 84 -13.86 -7.53 -25.70
CA PHE A 84 -14.61 -7.99 -24.53
C PHE A 84 -14.32 -7.21 -23.25
N TYR A 85 -13.16 -6.56 -23.18
CA TYR A 85 -12.74 -5.84 -21.99
C TYR A 85 -11.86 -4.65 -22.36
N LYS A 86 -11.87 -3.63 -21.50
CA LYS A 86 -11.00 -2.46 -21.58
C LYS A 86 -10.01 -2.50 -20.43
N TYR A 87 -8.86 -1.89 -20.64
CA TYR A 87 -7.85 -1.78 -19.61
C TYR A 87 -8.01 -0.48 -18.83
N GLU A 88 -7.88 -0.59 -17.53
CA GLU A 88 -7.78 0.52 -16.60
C GLU A 88 -6.47 0.40 -15.85
N MET A 89 -5.78 1.53 -15.71
CA MET A 89 -4.50 1.59 -15.01
C MET A 89 -4.68 2.33 -13.69
N TYR A 90 -4.04 1.79 -12.66
CA TYR A 90 -3.91 2.41 -11.35
C TYR A 90 -2.42 2.50 -11.02
N VAL A 91 -2.01 3.63 -10.47
CA VAL A 91 -0.63 3.85 -10.04
C VAL A 91 -0.69 4.26 -8.57
N ASN A 92 -0.25 3.35 -7.69
CA ASN A 92 -0.35 3.49 -6.24
C ASN A 92 1.00 3.12 -5.58
N SER A 93 1.12 3.39 -4.27
CA SER A 93 2.25 2.95 -3.47
C SER A 93 2.36 1.41 -3.44
N PRO A 94 3.55 0.80 -3.25
CA PRO A 94 3.73 -0.66 -3.34
C PRO A 94 2.90 -1.51 -2.37
N GLU A 95 2.48 -0.95 -1.24
CA GLU A 95 1.60 -1.59 -0.26
C GLU A 95 0.10 -1.45 -0.59
N ASP A 96 -0.25 -0.51 -1.47
CA ASP A 96 -1.64 -0.18 -1.77
C ASP A 96 -2.21 -1.07 -2.88
N LEU A 97 -3.54 -1.21 -2.86
CA LEU A 97 -4.33 -1.80 -3.91
C LEU A 97 -5.37 -0.81 -4.42
N PRO A 98 -5.81 -0.94 -5.68
CA PRO A 98 -6.89 -0.11 -6.16
C PRO A 98 -8.19 -0.45 -5.40
N PHE A 99 -8.86 0.59 -4.91
CA PHE A 99 -10.09 0.52 -4.13
C PHE A 99 -11.10 1.56 -4.67
N PHE A 100 -12.32 1.57 -4.15
CA PHE A 100 -13.41 2.44 -4.66
C PHE A 100 -13.16 3.94 -4.72
N ASN A 101 -12.12 4.45 -4.06
CA ASN A 101 -11.76 5.86 -4.10
C ASN A 101 -10.41 6.09 -4.80
N SER A 102 -9.87 5.09 -5.48
CA SER A 102 -8.65 5.20 -6.28
C SER A 102 -8.88 6.03 -7.53
N LEU A 103 -7.85 6.77 -7.92
CA LEU A 103 -7.80 7.45 -9.20
C LEU A 103 -7.54 6.42 -10.31
N THR A 104 -8.36 6.49 -11.35
CA THR A 104 -8.26 5.58 -12.50
C THR A 104 -7.70 6.34 -13.71
N TYR A 105 -6.75 5.71 -14.40
CA TYR A 105 -6.19 6.22 -15.65
C TYR A 105 -6.65 5.31 -16.79
N THR A 106 -7.57 5.80 -17.62
CA THR A 106 -8.11 5.04 -18.76
C THR A 106 -7.05 4.90 -19.83
N ILE A 107 -6.78 3.68 -20.28
CA ILE A 107 -5.85 3.45 -21.38
C ILE A 107 -6.53 3.81 -22.72
N SER A 108 -5.99 4.81 -23.42
CA SER A 108 -6.46 5.22 -24.75
C SER A 108 -6.14 4.17 -25.81
N ASN A 109 -6.85 4.18 -26.94
CA ASN A 109 -6.46 3.42 -28.12
C ASN A 109 -5.23 4.05 -28.81
N ASP A 110 -5.05 5.36 -28.65
CA ASP A 110 -3.90 6.10 -29.15
C ASP A 110 -2.70 5.92 -28.21
N SER A 111 -1.49 6.00 -28.77
CA SER A 111 -0.26 5.92 -27.99
C SER A 111 -0.24 7.02 -26.93
N THR A 112 -0.25 6.62 -25.66
CA THR A 112 -0.37 7.57 -24.55
C THR A 112 0.73 7.38 -23.52
N THR A 113 1.41 8.47 -23.19
CA THR A 113 2.42 8.54 -22.15
C THR A 113 1.87 9.24 -20.92
N TYR A 114 1.81 8.53 -19.80
CA TYR A 114 1.47 9.05 -18.48
C TYR A 114 2.75 9.34 -17.72
N ALA A 115 2.90 10.59 -17.31
CA ALA A 115 4.12 11.07 -16.71
C ALA A 115 3.87 11.44 -15.25
N PHE A 116 4.55 10.74 -14.34
CA PHE A 116 4.35 10.83 -12.90
C PHE A 116 5.57 11.43 -12.19
N ASN A 117 5.31 12.07 -11.06
CA ASN A 117 6.29 12.43 -10.05
C ASN A 117 6.04 11.59 -8.79
N VAL A 118 7.11 11.08 -8.19
CA VAL A 118 7.06 10.19 -7.03
C VAL A 118 7.95 10.75 -5.93
N GLU A 119 7.37 10.96 -4.76
CA GLU A 119 8.08 11.42 -3.57
C GLU A 119 7.95 10.38 -2.46
N GLU A 120 9.09 9.93 -1.94
CA GLU A 120 9.15 8.86 -0.95
C GLU A 120 9.41 9.40 0.47
N ILE A 121 8.97 8.62 1.45
CA ILE A 121 9.26 8.86 2.86
C ILE A 121 10.28 7.83 3.36
N HIS A 122 11.44 8.32 3.76
CA HIS A 122 12.45 7.54 4.46
C HIS A 122 12.13 7.50 5.95
N ASN A 123 11.99 6.30 6.51
CA ASN A 123 11.87 6.12 7.95
C ASN A 123 13.20 5.61 8.49
N HIS A 124 13.73 6.29 9.52
CA HIS A 124 14.86 5.78 10.29
C HIS A 124 14.42 4.51 11.06
N GLU A 125 15.34 3.58 11.31
CA GLU A 125 15.04 2.25 11.86
C GLU A 125 14.17 2.28 13.13
N GLY A 126 14.48 3.15 14.10
CA GLY A 126 13.72 3.27 15.35
C GLY A 126 12.29 3.83 15.25
N VAL A 127 11.81 4.23 14.06
CA VAL A 127 10.44 4.74 13.90
C VAL A 127 9.40 3.64 14.11
N ILE A 128 9.72 2.39 13.75
CA ILE A 128 8.79 1.26 13.91
C ILE A 128 8.54 0.91 15.39
N ASP A 129 9.55 1.14 16.24
CA ASP A 129 9.50 0.86 17.68
C ASP A 129 8.62 1.86 18.44
N GLU A 130 8.38 3.03 17.85
CA GLU A 130 7.47 4.01 18.44
C GLU A 130 6.00 3.57 18.28
N PRO A 131 5.18 3.76 19.32
CA PRO A 131 3.79 3.33 19.28
C PRO A 131 3.01 4.05 18.18
N ILE A 132 2.09 3.33 17.52
CA ILE A 132 1.19 3.87 16.47
C ILE A 132 0.51 5.17 16.92
N SER A 133 0.14 5.28 18.19
CA SER A 133 -0.49 6.47 18.78
C SER A 133 0.37 7.73 18.71
N GLN A 134 1.70 7.60 18.64
CA GLN A 134 2.66 8.70 18.54
C GLN A 134 3.03 8.99 17.09
N ARG A 135 3.36 7.96 16.29
CA ARG A 135 3.75 8.15 14.88
C ARG A 135 2.59 8.37 13.91
N LYS A 136 1.35 8.07 14.32
CA LYS A 136 0.10 8.33 13.55
C LYS A 136 0.08 7.72 12.14
N CYS A 137 0.87 6.70 11.90
CA CYS A 137 0.88 5.91 10.67
C CYS A 137 1.07 4.44 11.03
N LYS A 138 0.83 3.51 10.11
CA LYS A 138 1.08 2.07 10.28
C LYS A 138 2.01 1.53 9.19
N PHE A 139 2.91 0.63 9.56
CA PHE A 139 3.78 -0.07 8.61
C PHE A 139 3.02 -1.24 7.96
N PRO A 140 3.43 -1.68 6.75
CA PRO A 140 2.79 -2.79 6.06
C PRO A 140 2.77 -4.10 6.88
N SER A 141 3.75 -4.29 7.78
CA SER A 141 3.81 -5.43 8.70
C SER A 141 2.76 -5.39 9.82
N GLU A 142 2.12 -4.24 10.08
CA GLU A 142 1.15 -4.05 11.16
C GLU A 142 -0.30 -4.28 10.72
N THR A 143 -0.47 -5.33 9.92
CA THR A 143 -1.76 -5.79 9.41
C THR A 143 -2.45 -6.71 10.42
N SER A 144 -3.78 -6.66 10.43
CA SER A 144 -4.61 -7.64 11.13
C SER A 144 -4.85 -8.90 10.30
N VAL A 145 -4.60 -8.83 8.99
CA VAL A 145 -4.93 -9.88 8.01
C VAL A 145 -3.65 -10.59 7.57
N LYS A 146 -3.55 -11.89 7.85
CA LYS A 146 -2.35 -12.67 7.55
C LYS A 146 -2.09 -12.73 6.04
N GLY A 147 -0.88 -12.36 5.62
CA GLY A 147 -0.47 -12.38 4.21
C GLY A 147 -1.03 -11.22 3.38
N PHE A 148 -1.58 -10.20 4.03
CA PHE A 148 -2.09 -9.01 3.35
C PHE A 148 -1.51 -7.76 4.01
N PRO A 149 -0.50 -7.11 3.40
CA PRO A 149 0.17 -5.96 4.00
C PRO A 149 -0.81 -4.84 4.34
N TYR A 150 -0.54 -4.14 5.44
CA TYR A 150 -1.33 -2.98 5.81
C TYR A 150 -1.06 -1.83 4.83
N SER A 151 -2.14 -1.21 4.37
CA SER A 151 -2.12 0.05 3.67
C SER A 151 -3.43 0.80 3.92
N PHE A 152 -3.49 2.07 3.54
CA PHE A 152 -4.72 2.83 3.71
C PHE A 152 -5.85 2.24 2.85
N SER A 153 -5.54 1.89 1.60
CA SER A 153 -6.49 1.23 0.69
C SER A 153 -6.96 -0.14 1.21
N ALA A 154 -6.05 -0.95 1.76
CA ALA A 154 -6.38 -2.22 2.40
C ALA A 154 -7.38 -2.04 3.54
N CYS A 155 -7.12 -1.09 4.45
CA CYS A 155 -8.01 -0.78 5.56
C CYS A 155 -9.40 -0.36 5.09
N MET A 156 -9.46 0.53 4.08
CA MET A 156 -10.72 0.97 3.48
C MET A 156 -11.50 -0.19 2.86
N SER A 157 -10.80 -1.11 2.18
CA SER A 157 -11.39 -2.29 1.52
C SER A 157 -11.94 -3.30 2.55
N ILE A 158 -11.21 -3.53 3.66
CA ILE A 158 -11.65 -4.42 4.75
C ILE A 158 -12.92 -3.88 5.40
N ILE A 159 -12.92 -2.60 5.81
CA ILE A 159 -14.10 -1.97 6.43
C ILE A 159 -15.27 -1.98 5.44
N ARG A 160 -15.02 -1.73 4.15
CA ARG A 160 -16.04 -1.86 3.12
C ARG A 160 -16.62 -3.28 3.11
N SER A 161 -15.78 -4.31 3.09
CA SER A 161 -16.20 -5.71 3.12
C SER A 161 -17.11 -6.02 4.32
N GLU A 162 -16.76 -5.54 5.52
CA GLU A 162 -17.56 -5.71 6.73
C GLU A 162 -18.96 -5.07 6.62
N PHE A 163 -19.03 -3.86 6.06
CA PHE A 163 -20.30 -3.17 5.84
C PHE A 163 -21.16 -3.88 4.79
N GLU A 164 -20.55 -4.39 3.72
CA GLU A 164 -21.24 -5.19 2.69
C GLU A 164 -21.81 -6.48 3.28
N MET A 165 -20.99 -7.19 4.05
CA MET A 165 -21.39 -8.41 4.76
C MET A 165 -22.55 -8.14 5.72
N THR A 166 -22.47 -7.06 6.51
CA THR A 166 -23.53 -6.70 7.46
C THR A 166 -24.84 -6.31 6.78
N ALA A 167 -24.77 -5.62 5.63
CA ALA A 167 -25.96 -5.13 4.93
C ALA A 167 -26.62 -6.19 4.03
N CYS A 168 -25.82 -7.03 3.36
CA CYS A 168 -26.28 -7.87 2.25
C CYS A 168 -25.87 -9.35 2.38
N ASN A 169 -25.17 -9.74 3.47
CA ASN A 169 -24.63 -11.09 3.70
C ASN A 169 -23.80 -11.59 2.50
N CYS A 170 -23.00 -10.71 1.91
CA CYS A 170 -21.98 -11.00 0.91
C CYS A 170 -21.07 -9.77 0.77
N SER A 171 -19.89 -9.93 0.18
CA SER A 171 -18.99 -8.82 -0.16
C SER A 171 -18.51 -8.90 -1.60
N LEU A 172 -18.10 -7.79 -2.19
CA LEU A 172 -17.45 -7.75 -3.50
C LEU A 172 -15.99 -8.23 -3.43
N PHE A 173 -15.32 -7.99 -2.31
CA PHE A 173 -13.93 -8.34 -2.10
C PHE A 173 -13.67 -8.51 -0.60
N ASN A 174 -13.05 -9.62 -0.22
CA ASN A 174 -12.75 -9.93 1.16
C ASN A 174 -11.28 -10.40 1.26
N PRO A 175 -10.40 -9.57 1.87
CA PRO A 175 -9.01 -9.94 2.10
C PRO A 175 -8.81 -11.07 3.11
N GLU A 176 -9.71 -11.22 4.09
CA GLU A 176 -9.60 -12.19 5.19
C GLU A 176 -10.05 -13.59 4.79
N ASP A 177 -11.20 -13.70 4.14
CA ASP A 177 -11.76 -14.97 3.68
C ASP A 177 -12.05 -14.92 2.18
N ARG A 178 -11.26 -15.68 1.42
CA ARG A 178 -11.34 -15.79 -0.05
C ARG A 178 -12.28 -16.91 -0.51
N ASN A 179 -13.20 -17.34 0.33
CA ASN A 179 -14.21 -18.32 -0.02
C ASN A 179 -15.24 -17.73 -1.00
N ASP A 180 -15.38 -18.37 -2.17
CA ASP A 180 -16.28 -17.95 -3.24
C ASP A 180 -17.74 -17.77 -2.80
N SER A 181 -18.18 -18.50 -1.77
CA SER A 181 -19.56 -18.39 -1.24
C SER A 181 -19.87 -17.05 -0.57
N LEU A 182 -18.85 -16.27 -0.20
CA LEU A 182 -18.99 -14.95 0.39
C LEU A 182 -19.18 -13.85 -0.66
N TYR A 183 -18.81 -14.12 -1.92
CA TYR A 183 -18.83 -13.08 -2.94
C TYR A 183 -20.25 -12.78 -3.44
N CYS A 184 -20.56 -11.49 -3.57
CA CYS A 184 -21.84 -11.06 -4.11
C CYS A 184 -21.91 -11.39 -5.60
N GLY A 185 -22.85 -12.25 -5.98
CA GLY A 185 -23.26 -12.37 -7.38
C GLY A 185 -24.10 -11.17 -7.85
N LEU A 186 -24.33 -11.07 -9.16
CA LEU A 186 -25.12 -9.99 -9.78
C LEU A 186 -26.52 -9.81 -9.16
N HIS A 187 -27.12 -10.87 -8.63
CA HIS A 187 -28.43 -10.84 -7.98
C HIS A 187 -28.50 -10.00 -6.70
N LYS A 188 -27.36 -9.76 -6.03
CA LYS A 188 -27.26 -8.92 -4.82
C LYS A 188 -26.70 -7.53 -5.08
N ALA A 189 -26.41 -7.17 -6.35
CA ALA A 189 -25.89 -5.85 -6.70
C ALA A 189 -26.85 -4.72 -6.28
N ASP A 190 -28.16 -4.93 -6.44
CA ASP A 190 -29.20 -3.97 -6.03
C ASP A 190 -29.19 -3.71 -4.51
N CYS A 191 -28.89 -4.73 -3.69
CA CYS A 191 -28.76 -4.57 -2.24
C CYS A 191 -27.59 -3.64 -1.90
N LEU A 192 -26.42 -3.86 -2.49
CA LEU A 192 -25.23 -3.06 -2.25
C LEU A 192 -25.45 -1.58 -2.61
N ILE A 193 -26.11 -1.33 -3.75
CA ILE A 193 -26.45 0.01 -4.21
C ILE A 193 -27.42 0.69 -3.24
N LYS A 194 -28.51 0.01 -2.87
CA LYS A 194 -29.52 0.55 -1.94
C LYS A 194 -28.98 0.77 -0.54
N ALA A 195 -28.06 -0.06 -0.08
CA ALA A 195 -27.41 0.07 1.21
C ALA A 195 -26.47 1.28 1.29
N GLY A 196 -26.04 1.84 0.14
CA GLY A 196 -25.19 3.02 0.08
C GLY A 196 -23.84 2.82 0.78
N VAL A 197 -23.29 1.60 0.70
CA VAL A 197 -22.12 1.17 1.49
C VAL A 197 -20.94 2.13 1.35
N THR A 198 -20.63 2.55 0.12
CA THR A 198 -19.52 3.48 -0.16
C THR A 198 -19.57 4.75 0.68
N ASN A 199 -20.74 5.39 0.79
CA ASN A 199 -20.89 6.63 1.55
C ASN A 199 -20.75 6.38 3.06
N ARG A 200 -21.34 5.27 3.55
CA ARG A 200 -21.26 4.87 4.95
C ARG A 200 -19.83 4.58 5.39
N VAL A 201 -19.03 3.92 4.54
CA VAL A 201 -17.62 3.65 4.80
C VAL A 201 -16.83 4.95 4.88
N LYS A 202 -17.02 5.88 3.93
CA LYS A 202 -16.34 7.19 3.94
C LYS A 202 -16.66 7.96 5.22
N GLU A 203 -17.93 8.00 5.62
CA GLU A 203 -18.38 8.67 6.84
C GLU A 203 -17.78 8.00 8.10
N TYR A 204 -17.89 6.67 8.20
CA TYR A 204 -17.37 5.92 9.34
C TYR A 204 -15.86 6.10 9.54
N VAL A 205 -15.08 5.96 8.47
CA VAL A 205 -13.61 6.10 8.53
C VAL A 205 -13.22 7.54 8.85
N GLY A 206 -13.88 8.52 8.22
CA GLY A 206 -13.62 9.94 8.46
C GLY A 206 -13.96 10.39 9.88
N SER A 207 -15.09 9.93 10.44
CA SER A 207 -15.53 10.34 11.78
C SER A 207 -14.76 9.65 12.91
N ASN A 208 -14.31 8.41 12.72
CA ASN A 208 -13.68 7.62 13.79
C ASN A 208 -12.15 7.53 13.68
N THR A 209 -11.54 8.06 12.60
CA THR A 209 -10.09 7.97 12.33
C THR A 209 -9.57 6.52 12.43
N VAL A 210 -10.28 5.59 11.80
CA VAL A 210 -9.98 4.15 11.94
C VAL A 210 -8.78 3.73 11.08
N CYS A 211 -8.72 4.23 9.85
CA CYS A 211 -7.62 3.95 8.92
C CYS A 211 -6.56 5.03 9.05
N LEU A 212 -5.38 4.63 9.52
CA LEU A 212 -4.20 5.49 9.55
C LEU A 212 -3.45 5.40 8.21
N PRO A 213 -2.75 6.47 7.80
CA PRO A 213 -1.90 6.42 6.61
C PRO A 213 -0.77 5.39 6.77
N SER A 214 -0.22 4.95 5.64
CA SER A 214 0.95 4.08 5.67
C SER A 214 2.20 4.88 6.06
N CYS A 215 3.08 4.26 6.84
CA CYS A 215 4.36 4.88 7.19
C CYS A 215 5.32 4.92 5.99
N VAL A 216 5.12 4.11 4.96
CA VAL A 216 5.98 4.02 3.77
C VAL A 216 5.30 4.53 2.50
N GLU A 217 4.15 5.19 2.66
CA GLU A 217 3.35 5.72 1.55
C GLU A 217 4.17 6.63 0.63
N GLN A 218 4.13 6.33 -0.66
CA GLN A 218 4.71 7.17 -1.72
C GLN A 218 3.68 8.19 -2.20
N GLN A 219 4.06 9.46 -2.26
CA GLN A 219 3.23 10.49 -2.88
C GLN A 219 3.43 10.47 -4.39
N ILE A 220 2.43 9.95 -5.10
CA ILE A 220 2.43 9.81 -6.56
C ILE A 220 1.49 10.85 -7.15
N SER A 221 2.01 11.69 -8.04
CA SER A 221 1.23 12.74 -8.70
C SER A 221 1.39 12.67 -10.22
N LEU A 222 0.27 12.77 -10.93
CA LEU A 222 0.26 12.87 -12.39
C LEU A 222 0.72 14.29 -12.77
N VAL A 223 1.82 14.38 -13.51
CA VAL A 223 2.36 15.65 -14.00
C VAL A 223 1.76 16.00 -15.36
N GLY A 224 1.55 15.00 -16.22
CA GLY A 224 1.02 15.23 -17.55
C GLY A 224 0.69 13.94 -18.30
N VAL A 225 -0.15 14.09 -19.32
CA VAL A 225 -0.51 13.02 -20.26
C VAL A 225 -0.23 13.53 -21.66
N VAL A 226 0.56 12.78 -22.42
CA VAL A 226 0.85 13.07 -23.82
C VAL A 226 0.26 11.96 -24.67
N THR A 227 -0.65 12.33 -25.56
CA THR A 227 -1.22 11.38 -26.53
C THR A 227 -0.67 11.70 -27.91
N GLU A 228 -0.05 10.71 -28.53
CA GLU A 228 0.48 10.78 -29.89
C GLU A 228 -0.48 10.09 -30.85
N ASN A 229 -0.83 10.77 -31.94
CA ASN A 229 -1.67 10.19 -32.98
C ASN A 229 -0.93 9.00 -33.63
N GLN A 230 -1.66 7.92 -33.90
CA GLN A 230 -1.17 6.62 -34.40
C GLN A 230 -0.42 6.65 -35.76
N THR A 231 -0.05 7.81 -36.31
CA THR A 231 0.68 7.88 -37.58
C THR A 231 2.12 7.32 -37.51
N ILE A 232 2.62 7.01 -36.31
CA ILE A 232 3.99 6.53 -36.07
C ILE A 232 4.06 5.01 -35.79
N TYR A 233 3.01 4.42 -35.20
CA TYR A 233 2.98 2.98 -34.88
C TYR A 233 2.24 2.21 -35.98
N LYS A 234 2.92 1.23 -36.59
CA LYS A 234 2.29 0.35 -37.58
C LYS A 234 1.38 -0.63 -36.86
N ASN A 235 0.13 -0.74 -37.31
CA ASN A 235 -0.94 -1.61 -36.78
C ASN A 235 -1.62 -1.03 -35.53
N ASN A 236 -2.88 -1.42 -35.29
CA ASN A 236 -3.76 -0.95 -34.20
C ASN A 236 -3.25 -1.34 -32.77
N GLU A 237 -1.98 -1.12 -32.50
CA GLU A 237 -1.31 -1.42 -31.24
C GLU A 237 -1.67 -0.38 -30.20
N GLN A 238 -2.20 -0.83 -29.07
CA GLN A 238 -2.56 0.03 -27.96
C GLN A 238 -1.31 0.23 -27.10
N VAL A 239 -0.60 1.35 -27.29
CA VAL A 239 0.64 1.63 -26.58
C VAL A 239 0.39 2.53 -25.37
N THR A 240 0.83 2.09 -24.20
CA THR A 240 0.81 2.88 -22.95
C THR A 240 2.19 2.97 -22.38
N GLU A 241 2.69 4.18 -22.17
CA GLU A 241 3.97 4.41 -21.54
C GLU A 241 3.75 5.09 -20.18
N ILE A 242 4.39 4.54 -19.15
CA ILE A 242 4.38 5.08 -17.79
C ILE A 242 5.78 5.58 -17.52
N GLN A 243 5.93 6.89 -17.34
CA GLN A 243 7.23 7.54 -17.17
C GLN A 243 7.32 8.22 -15.81
N ILE A 244 8.47 8.10 -15.15
CA ILE A 244 8.83 8.92 -14.00
C ILE A 244 9.66 10.11 -14.49
N ILE A 245 9.10 11.32 -14.44
CA ILE A 245 9.72 12.51 -15.06
C ILE A 245 10.96 12.94 -14.28
N SER A 246 10.84 13.05 -12.97
CA SER A 246 11.90 13.60 -12.12
C SER A 246 12.47 12.49 -11.24
N PRO A 247 13.80 12.36 -11.12
CA PRO A 247 14.35 11.60 -10.02
C PRO A 247 13.87 12.28 -8.73
N PRO A 248 13.70 11.54 -7.62
CA PRO A 248 13.19 12.11 -6.39
C PRO A 248 14.07 13.30 -5.97
N THR A 249 13.53 14.51 -6.11
CA THR A 249 14.24 15.77 -5.78
C THR A 249 14.11 16.09 -4.30
N VAL A 250 13.06 15.58 -3.67
CA VAL A 250 12.74 15.72 -2.26
C VAL A 250 12.56 14.32 -1.69
N ARG A 251 13.12 14.10 -0.50
CA ARG A 251 12.88 12.91 0.31
C ARG A 251 12.47 13.36 1.69
N TYR A 252 11.30 12.95 2.14
CA TYR A 252 10.86 13.22 3.50
C TYR A 252 11.54 12.22 4.43
N GLU A 253 12.11 12.69 5.53
CA GLU A 253 12.73 11.83 6.53
C GLU A 253 11.94 11.87 7.83
N ARG A 254 11.51 10.69 8.31
CA ARG A 254 10.97 10.51 9.66
C ARG A 254 12.05 9.90 10.55
N LYS A 255 12.37 10.60 11.63
CA LYS A 255 13.30 10.12 12.66
C LYS A 255 12.76 10.40 14.04
N VAL A 256 13.08 9.51 14.98
CA VAL A 256 12.80 9.71 16.40
C VAL A 256 13.79 10.75 16.92
N THR A 257 13.28 11.89 17.42
CA THR A 257 14.14 12.99 17.88
C THR A 257 14.73 12.76 19.27
N GLN A 258 13.99 12.06 20.14
CA GLN A 258 14.42 11.74 21.49
C GLN A 258 13.82 10.39 21.90
N THR A 259 14.69 9.42 22.18
CA THR A 259 14.27 8.12 22.70
C THR A 259 14.03 8.19 24.20
N LYS A 260 13.39 7.16 24.77
CA LYS A 260 13.25 7.02 26.23
C LYS A 260 14.60 6.95 26.94
N LEU A 261 15.61 6.39 26.29
CA LEU A 261 16.98 6.35 26.81
C LEU A 261 17.59 7.75 26.84
N ASP A 262 17.42 8.54 25.78
CA ASP A 262 17.90 9.93 25.74
C ASP A 262 17.24 10.80 26.80
N LEU A 263 15.97 10.55 27.13
CA LEU A 263 15.28 11.22 28.22
C LEU A 263 15.90 10.89 29.59
N ILE A 264 16.16 9.60 29.86
CA ILE A 264 16.79 9.16 31.12
C ILE A 264 18.21 9.74 31.25
N VAL A 265 18.99 9.70 30.17
CA VAL A 265 20.34 10.27 30.12
C VAL A 265 20.29 11.79 30.35
N GLY A 266 19.34 12.48 29.73
CA GLY A 266 19.13 13.93 29.94
C GLY A 266 18.81 14.28 31.39
N ILE A 267 17.87 13.57 32.02
CA ILE A 267 17.52 13.76 33.44
C ILE A 267 18.72 13.47 34.34
N GLY A 268 19.43 12.37 34.07
CA GLY A 268 20.64 11.99 34.81
C GLY A 268 21.76 13.02 34.68
N SER A 269 21.93 13.60 33.49
CA SER A 269 22.92 14.66 33.25
C SER A 269 22.61 15.93 34.06
N VAL A 270 21.35 16.38 34.07
CA VAL A 270 20.92 17.54 34.87
C VAL A 270 21.09 17.25 36.37
N ALA A 271 20.64 16.08 36.84
CA ALA A 271 20.75 15.71 38.25
C ALA A 271 22.23 15.58 38.71
N GLY A 272 23.07 14.96 37.88
CA GLY A 272 24.51 14.82 38.13
C GLY A 272 25.25 16.15 38.14
N LEU A 273 24.92 17.05 37.21
CA LEU A 273 25.57 18.36 37.10
C LEU A 273 25.21 19.29 38.26
N PHE A 274 23.93 19.38 38.64
CA PHE A 274 23.48 20.33 39.66
C PHE A 274 23.61 19.82 41.09
N PHE A 275 23.41 18.53 41.33
CA PHE A 275 23.41 17.96 42.69
C PHE A 275 24.64 17.10 43.00
N GLY A 276 25.51 16.84 42.01
CA GLY A 276 26.55 15.82 42.15
C GLY A 276 25.97 14.43 42.44
N ALA A 277 24.68 14.23 42.16
CA ALA A 277 23.93 13.05 42.51
C ALA A 277 24.12 11.98 41.43
N SER A 278 24.54 10.79 41.85
CA SER A 278 24.63 9.62 40.99
C SER A 278 23.64 8.55 41.44
N LEU A 279 23.46 7.51 40.62
CA LEU A 279 22.67 6.34 41.01
C LEU A 279 23.20 5.70 42.30
N LEU A 280 24.51 5.77 42.57
CA LEU A 280 25.09 5.30 43.83
C LEU A 280 24.62 6.13 45.03
N ASN A 281 24.62 7.47 44.92
CA ASN A 281 24.11 8.32 46.01
C ASN A 281 22.64 8.00 46.32
N LEU A 282 21.83 7.72 45.29
CA LEU A 282 20.43 7.33 45.47
C LEU A 282 20.30 5.99 46.21
N LEU A 283 21.11 4.99 45.84
CA LEU A 283 21.11 3.68 46.49
C LEU A 283 21.58 3.77 47.96
N GLU A 284 22.55 4.62 48.26
CA GLU A 284 22.98 4.87 49.64
C GLU A 284 21.84 5.45 50.50
N ILE A 285 21.13 6.47 49.98
CA ILE A 285 19.97 7.06 50.65
C ILE A 285 18.91 5.99 50.92
N ILE A 286 18.57 5.17 49.91
CA ILE A 286 17.59 4.08 50.06
C ILE A 286 18.05 3.08 51.12
N SER A 287 19.32 2.67 51.10
CA SER A 287 19.87 1.72 52.06
C SER A 287 19.85 2.26 53.51
N TYR A 288 20.08 3.56 53.68
CA TYR A 288 20.01 4.24 54.97
C TYR A 288 18.56 4.27 55.48
N PHE A 289 17.59 4.63 54.63
CA PHE A 289 16.17 4.59 54.98
C PHE A 289 15.71 3.18 55.35
N ILE A 290 16.10 2.15 54.58
CA ILE A 290 15.78 0.75 54.87
C ILE A 290 16.35 0.35 56.24
N LYS A 291 17.62 0.70 56.54
CA LYS A 291 18.21 0.44 57.86
C LYS A 291 17.41 1.12 58.97
N LYS A 292 17.12 2.41 58.84
CA LYS A 292 16.34 3.18 59.82
C LYS A 292 14.94 2.60 60.06
N VAL A 293 14.23 2.23 59.01
CA VAL A 293 12.89 1.61 59.10
C VAL A 293 12.98 0.25 59.78
N LYS A 294 13.99 -0.56 59.45
CA LYS A 294 14.19 -1.86 60.08
C LYS A 294 14.52 -1.73 61.57
N THR A 295 15.32 -0.74 61.96
CA THR A 295 15.58 -0.42 63.37
C THR A 295 14.34 0.11 64.09
N ALA A 296 13.43 0.81 63.41
CA ALA A 296 12.20 1.32 64.02
C ALA A 296 11.07 0.28 64.13
N ILE A 297 11.12 -0.81 63.35
CA ILE A 297 10.12 -1.88 63.36
C ILE A 297 10.57 -3.06 64.25
N PHE A 298 11.86 -3.36 64.31
CA PHE A 298 12.43 -4.50 65.06
C PHE A 298 13.26 -4.11 66.29
N GLY A 299 13.35 -2.81 66.60
CA GLY A 299 13.91 -2.28 67.85
C GLY A 299 12.80 -1.70 68.71
#